data_AF-A0A059F1U7-F1
#
_entry.id   AF-A0A059F1U7-F1
#
_cell.length_a   1.000
_cell.length_b   1.000
_cell.length_c   1.000
_cell.angle_alpha   90.00
_cell.angle_beta   90.00
_cell.angle_gamma   90.00
#
_symmetry.space_group_name_H-M   'P 1'
#
loop_
_entity.id
_entity.type
_entity.pdbx_description
1 polymer ?
#
loop_
_entity_poly.entity_id
_entity_poly.type
_entity_poly.pdbx_seq_one_letter_code
_entity_poly.pdbx_strand_id
1 'polypeptide(L)'
;MQINLEGQNKLYKTVEDVNDIANQVRENSRSLVELNLTGNVFYPEAMEYLFEEVSKAQKIKKCIFVGILATLPKAIMLTNLKIMCNKLPTKKLELLDLSDNALSCELPDEFRNFFHSMERLMILKINNCGLGEKGGNWLADTLLGMKYKNTLEVIELAQNKFINFPSKLGVALEQFTSLEELRIHYNTIDQKSMDTFLKSFENHSLRILDIRDNALSTEGCRMLGSFFVYWDIEEIYLGSCLMSTEGLNVFLEKASEKLDRPCLHGSFIEYKRKFILDISNNEIEQAGIDALIKFFDNHHVDKLYIQGNEYDDCGELVKLIELKGGKVIHDYEDDKNLTETDLIRKFEEALGDAGL
;
A
#
# COMPACT_ATOMS: atom_id res chain seq x y z
N MET A 1 -14.00 -9.43 -19.13
CA MET A 1 -14.72 -8.15 -19.31
C MET A 1 -14.43 -7.28 -18.10
N GLN A 2 -14.14 -6.01 -18.34
CA GLN A 2 -13.95 -4.99 -17.30
C GLN A 2 -14.99 -3.90 -17.54
N ILE A 3 -15.58 -3.38 -16.47
CA ILE A 3 -16.44 -2.21 -16.51
C ILE A 3 -15.73 -1.13 -15.71
N ASN A 4 -15.39 -0.02 -16.36
CA ASN A 4 -14.67 1.09 -15.75
C ASN A 4 -15.46 2.41 -15.93
N LEU A 5 -15.78 3.06 -14.81
CA LEU A 5 -16.45 4.37 -14.77
C LEU A 5 -15.54 5.48 -14.22
N GLU A 6 -14.26 5.20 -14.03
CA GLU A 6 -13.28 6.15 -13.53
C GLU A 6 -13.31 7.48 -14.29
N GLY A 7 -13.16 8.58 -13.54
CA GLY A 7 -13.10 9.92 -14.09
C GLY A 7 -14.44 10.50 -14.59
N GLN A 8 -15.54 9.74 -14.53
CA GLN A 8 -16.85 10.28 -14.91
C GLN A 8 -17.37 11.34 -13.93
N ASN A 9 -16.96 11.29 -12.66
CA ASN A 9 -17.28 12.29 -11.63
C ASN A 9 -18.79 12.56 -11.48
N LYS A 10 -19.62 11.52 -11.55
CA LYS A 10 -21.09 11.62 -11.51
C LYS A 10 -21.69 11.30 -10.15
N LEU A 11 -22.89 11.81 -9.93
CA LEU A 11 -23.77 11.43 -8.82
C LEU A 11 -24.90 10.53 -9.36
N TYR A 12 -24.89 9.25 -9.00
CA TYR A 12 -25.91 8.28 -9.37
C TYR A 12 -26.94 8.19 -8.25
N LYS A 13 -28.14 8.70 -8.48
CA LYS A 13 -29.19 8.81 -7.44
C LYS A 13 -30.27 7.76 -7.59
N THR A 14 -30.69 7.51 -8.82
CA THR A 14 -31.88 6.75 -9.18
C THR A 14 -31.53 5.50 -10.00
N VAL A 15 -32.51 4.65 -10.24
CA VAL A 15 -32.38 3.49 -11.14
C VAL A 15 -32.03 3.95 -12.56
N GLU A 16 -32.65 5.03 -13.03
CA GLU A 16 -32.42 5.58 -14.36
C GLU A 16 -30.96 5.95 -14.58
N ASP A 17 -30.30 6.51 -13.57
CA ASP A 17 -28.90 6.94 -13.64
C ASP A 17 -27.94 5.77 -13.91
N VAL A 18 -28.26 4.56 -13.40
CA VAL A 18 -27.39 3.37 -13.49
C VAL A 18 -27.87 2.34 -14.51
N ASN A 19 -28.97 2.57 -15.22
CA ASN A 19 -29.57 1.60 -16.13
C ASN A 19 -28.57 1.04 -17.15
N ASP A 20 -27.78 1.91 -17.78
CA ASP A 20 -26.80 1.50 -18.78
C ASP A 20 -25.72 0.58 -18.19
N ILE A 21 -25.23 0.92 -17.00
CA ILE A 21 -24.17 0.17 -16.31
C ILE A 21 -24.73 -1.16 -15.79
N ALA A 22 -25.93 -1.15 -15.21
CA ALA A 22 -26.61 -2.35 -14.74
C ALA A 22 -26.89 -3.32 -15.89
N ASN A 23 -27.28 -2.82 -17.07
CA ASN A 23 -27.43 -3.63 -18.27
C ASN A 23 -26.10 -4.23 -18.74
N GLN A 24 -25.02 -3.45 -18.75
CA GLN A 24 -23.68 -3.97 -19.07
C GLN A 24 -23.26 -5.08 -18.11
N VAL A 25 -23.48 -4.91 -16.79
CA VAL A 25 -23.20 -5.94 -15.78
C VAL A 25 -24.03 -7.19 -16.04
N ARG A 26 -25.34 -7.04 -16.31
CA ARG A 26 -26.26 -8.15 -16.57
C ARG A 26 -25.82 -8.98 -17.78
N GLU A 27 -25.54 -8.32 -18.91
CA GLU A 27 -25.11 -8.94 -20.16
C GLU A 27 -23.76 -9.66 -20.01
N ASN A 28 -22.90 -9.16 -19.13
CA ASN A 28 -21.55 -9.68 -18.91
C ASN A 28 -21.39 -10.48 -17.60
N SER A 29 -22.48 -10.89 -16.95
CA SER A 29 -22.46 -11.57 -15.64
C SER A 29 -21.55 -12.82 -15.57
N ARG A 30 -21.33 -13.51 -16.71
CA ARG A 30 -20.45 -14.70 -16.80
C ARG A 30 -18.98 -14.38 -17.11
N SER A 31 -18.67 -13.16 -17.51
CA SER A 31 -17.35 -12.72 -18.02
C SER A 31 -16.78 -11.48 -17.31
N LEU A 32 -17.57 -10.82 -16.46
CA LEU A 32 -17.15 -9.66 -15.65
C LEU A 32 -16.09 -10.10 -14.63
N VAL A 33 -14.90 -9.51 -14.75
CA VAL A 33 -13.72 -9.78 -13.91
C VAL A 33 -13.40 -8.58 -13.02
N GLU A 34 -13.68 -7.37 -13.49
CA GLU A 34 -13.36 -6.13 -12.80
C GLU A 34 -14.50 -5.13 -12.88
N LEU A 35 -14.78 -4.49 -11.76
CA LEU A 35 -15.70 -3.38 -11.63
C LEU A 35 -14.98 -2.20 -10.98
N ASN A 36 -14.69 -1.17 -11.77
CA ASN A 36 -14.10 0.08 -11.32
C ASN A 36 -15.16 1.19 -11.37
N LEU A 37 -15.47 1.75 -10.20
CA LEU A 37 -16.47 2.79 -9.99
C LEU A 37 -15.84 4.13 -9.55
N THR A 38 -14.51 4.23 -9.60
CA THR A 38 -13.72 5.34 -9.04
C THR A 38 -14.25 6.72 -9.41
N GLY A 39 -14.29 7.61 -8.41
CA GLY A 39 -14.65 9.02 -8.59
C GLY A 39 -16.15 9.29 -8.77
N ASN A 40 -17.01 8.28 -8.70
CA ASN A 40 -18.46 8.46 -8.80
C ASN A 40 -19.16 8.17 -7.48
N VAL A 41 -20.17 8.96 -7.11
CA VAL A 41 -20.90 8.76 -5.85
C VAL A 41 -22.28 8.15 -6.13
N PHE A 42 -22.62 7.09 -5.40
CA PHE A 42 -23.89 6.38 -5.55
C PHE A 42 -24.79 6.63 -4.34
N TYR A 43 -26.08 6.83 -4.55
CA TYR A 43 -27.09 6.83 -3.49
C TYR A 43 -27.78 5.47 -3.40
N PRO A 44 -28.50 5.17 -2.30
CA PRO A 44 -28.97 3.82 -2.01
C PRO A 44 -29.82 3.19 -3.11
N GLU A 45 -30.70 3.94 -3.76
CA GLU A 45 -31.56 3.41 -4.83
C GLU A 45 -30.74 2.95 -6.05
N ALA A 46 -29.87 3.83 -6.57
CA ALA A 46 -28.94 3.48 -7.65
C ALA A 46 -28.01 2.32 -7.26
N MET A 47 -27.47 2.34 -6.04
CA MET A 47 -26.52 1.33 -5.57
C MET A 47 -27.20 -0.03 -5.40
N GLU A 48 -28.41 -0.06 -4.82
CA GLU A 48 -29.19 -1.28 -4.62
C GLU A 48 -29.52 -1.95 -5.96
N TYR A 49 -29.95 -1.17 -6.96
CA TYR A 49 -30.28 -1.66 -8.28
C TYR A 49 -29.05 -2.19 -9.03
N LEU A 50 -27.96 -1.42 -9.03
CA LEU A 50 -26.71 -1.85 -9.66
C LEU A 50 -26.18 -3.13 -9.01
N PHE A 51 -26.11 -3.18 -7.68
CA PHE A 51 -25.55 -4.32 -6.96
C PHE A 51 -26.45 -5.56 -7.02
N GLU A 52 -27.75 -5.42 -7.30
CA GLU A 52 -28.60 -6.57 -7.63
C GLU A 52 -28.09 -7.30 -8.87
N GLU A 53 -27.66 -6.57 -9.91
CA GLU A 53 -27.04 -7.19 -11.09
C GLU A 53 -25.62 -7.67 -10.81
N VAL A 54 -24.83 -6.92 -10.03
CA VAL A 54 -23.45 -7.33 -9.65
C VAL A 54 -23.46 -8.64 -8.86
N SER A 55 -24.48 -8.89 -8.02
CA SER A 55 -24.60 -10.12 -7.24
C SER A 55 -24.62 -11.39 -8.09
N LYS A 56 -25.00 -11.26 -9.38
CA LYS A 56 -25.08 -12.36 -10.35
C LYS A 56 -23.74 -12.61 -11.05
N ALA A 57 -22.72 -11.78 -10.83
CA ALA A 57 -21.41 -11.90 -11.46
C ALA A 57 -20.65 -13.14 -10.96
N GLN A 58 -20.20 -13.99 -11.87
CA GLN A 58 -19.61 -15.29 -11.53
C GLN A 58 -18.07 -15.31 -11.47
N LYS A 59 -17.43 -14.29 -12.02
CA LYS A 59 -15.97 -14.22 -12.22
C LYS A 59 -15.33 -12.94 -11.69
N ILE A 60 -16.07 -12.13 -10.93
CA ILE A 60 -15.54 -10.88 -10.39
C ILE A 60 -14.37 -11.19 -9.44
N LYS A 61 -13.26 -10.52 -9.70
CA LYS A 61 -11.96 -10.67 -9.01
C LYS A 61 -11.46 -9.34 -8.49
N LYS A 62 -11.77 -8.23 -9.17
CA LYS A 62 -11.28 -6.90 -8.82
C LYS A 62 -12.44 -5.94 -8.64
N CYS A 63 -12.48 -5.25 -7.50
CA CYS A 63 -13.45 -4.21 -7.19
C CYS A 63 -12.71 -2.96 -6.75
N ILE A 64 -12.82 -1.90 -7.54
CA ILE A 64 -12.15 -0.62 -7.29
C ILE A 64 -13.23 0.42 -7.01
N PHE A 65 -13.39 0.75 -5.74
CA PHE A 65 -14.48 1.55 -5.21
C PHE A 65 -13.95 2.83 -4.55
N VAL A 66 -12.98 3.47 -5.22
CA VAL A 66 -12.32 4.67 -4.70
C VAL A 66 -13.27 5.86 -4.72
N GLY A 67 -13.52 6.43 -3.55
CA GLY A 67 -14.36 7.63 -3.40
C GLY A 67 -15.86 7.43 -3.67
N ILE A 68 -16.36 6.19 -3.77
CA ILE A 68 -17.77 5.96 -4.17
C ILE A 68 -18.81 6.33 -3.12
N LEU A 69 -18.35 6.44 -1.87
CA LEU A 69 -19.10 6.86 -0.70
C LEU A 69 -18.66 8.24 -0.21
N ALA A 70 -17.74 8.89 -0.94
CA ALA A 70 -17.27 10.22 -0.59
C ALA A 70 -18.44 11.20 -0.56
N THR A 71 -18.36 12.18 0.35
CA THR A 71 -19.35 13.26 0.53
C THR A 71 -20.76 12.83 0.97
N LEU A 72 -21.05 11.54 1.07
CA LEU A 72 -22.34 11.05 1.55
C LEU A 72 -22.51 11.32 3.05
N PRO A 73 -23.73 11.69 3.50
CA PRO A 73 -24.05 11.69 4.92
C PRO A 73 -23.85 10.30 5.52
N LYS A 74 -23.37 10.22 6.77
CA LYS A 74 -23.04 8.95 7.46
C LYS A 74 -24.13 7.88 7.33
N ALA A 75 -25.40 8.24 7.51
CA ALA A 75 -26.51 7.29 7.40
C ALA A 75 -26.64 6.69 5.98
N ILE A 76 -26.42 7.50 4.94
CA ILE A 76 -26.49 7.07 3.55
C ILE A 76 -25.27 6.21 3.20
N MET A 77 -24.08 6.63 3.64
CA MET A 77 -22.85 5.85 3.50
C MET A 77 -23.00 4.46 4.11
N LEU A 78 -23.52 4.36 5.35
CA LEU A 78 -23.71 3.07 6.03
C LEU A 78 -24.73 2.18 5.31
N THR A 79 -25.81 2.76 4.76
CA THR A 79 -26.76 2.01 3.93
C THR A 79 -26.08 1.43 2.69
N ASN A 80 -25.33 2.24 1.96
CA ASN A 80 -24.57 1.80 0.78
C ASN A 80 -23.55 0.72 1.12
N LEU A 81 -22.84 0.88 2.24
CA LEU A 81 -21.88 -0.12 2.71
C LEU A 81 -22.59 -1.46 2.96
N LYS A 82 -23.77 -1.46 3.61
CA LYS A 82 -24.57 -2.67 3.80
C LYS A 82 -25.00 -3.31 2.48
N ILE A 83 -25.42 -2.51 1.50
CA ILE A 83 -25.78 -3.00 0.16
C ILE A 83 -24.60 -3.73 -0.47
N MET A 84 -23.43 -3.08 -0.49
CA MET A 84 -22.19 -3.65 -1.01
C MET A 84 -21.83 -4.96 -0.30
N CYS A 85 -21.80 -4.96 1.03
CA CYS A 85 -21.46 -6.13 1.85
C CYS A 85 -22.37 -7.34 1.58
N ASN A 86 -23.66 -7.08 1.37
CA ASN A 86 -24.65 -8.15 1.18
C ASN A 86 -24.68 -8.70 -0.24
N LYS A 87 -24.37 -7.88 -1.24
CA LYS A 87 -24.59 -8.22 -2.64
C LYS A 87 -23.32 -8.54 -3.42
N LEU A 88 -22.16 -8.04 -2.99
CA LEU A 88 -20.92 -8.26 -3.74
C LEU A 88 -20.43 -9.71 -3.59
N PRO A 89 -20.18 -10.43 -4.70
CA PRO A 89 -19.59 -11.76 -4.63
C PRO A 89 -18.14 -11.73 -4.13
N THR A 90 -17.84 -12.42 -3.02
CA THR A 90 -16.53 -12.37 -2.35
C THR A 90 -15.62 -13.57 -2.59
N LYS A 91 -16.18 -14.73 -2.97
CA LYS A 91 -15.42 -16.01 -3.06
C LYS A 91 -14.21 -15.98 -4.00
N LYS A 92 -14.26 -15.15 -5.04
CA LYS A 92 -13.19 -15.00 -6.04
C LYS A 92 -12.53 -13.63 -6.00
N LEU A 93 -12.90 -12.78 -5.05
CA LEU A 93 -12.38 -11.43 -4.95
C LEU A 93 -10.91 -11.49 -4.53
N GLU A 94 -10.05 -10.98 -5.41
CA GLU A 94 -8.59 -10.93 -5.29
C GLU A 94 -8.13 -9.51 -4.93
N LEU A 95 -8.83 -8.48 -5.42
CA LEU A 95 -8.52 -7.07 -5.13
C LEU A 95 -9.78 -6.34 -4.65
N LEU A 96 -9.66 -5.68 -3.51
CA LEU A 96 -10.65 -4.73 -3.00
C LEU A 96 -9.98 -3.40 -2.66
N ASP A 97 -10.38 -2.35 -3.36
CA ASP A 97 -9.97 -0.99 -3.06
C ASP A 97 -11.17 -0.16 -2.58
N LEU A 98 -11.07 0.32 -1.34
CA LEU A 98 -12.06 1.17 -0.68
C LEU A 98 -11.50 2.54 -0.34
N SER A 99 -10.41 2.95 -0.98
CA SER A 99 -9.72 4.21 -0.68
C SER A 99 -10.62 5.44 -0.91
N ASP A 100 -10.29 6.55 -0.27
CA ASP A 100 -11.02 7.84 -0.37
C ASP A 100 -12.51 7.80 0.02
N ASN A 101 -12.93 6.77 0.75
CA ASN A 101 -14.26 6.70 1.33
C ASN A 101 -14.23 7.16 2.78
N ALA A 102 -15.14 8.06 3.17
CA ALA A 102 -15.25 8.55 4.56
C ALA A 102 -15.87 7.50 5.51
N LEU A 103 -15.22 6.33 5.65
CA LEU A 103 -15.64 5.18 6.44
C LEU A 103 -15.67 5.49 7.94
N SER A 104 -14.77 6.36 8.40
CA SER A 104 -14.64 6.72 9.82
C SER A 104 -14.31 5.50 10.68
N CYS A 105 -14.76 5.45 11.93
CA CYS A 105 -14.37 4.44 12.93
C CYS A 105 -15.51 3.55 13.43
N GLU A 106 -16.72 3.73 12.89
CA GLU A 106 -17.93 3.02 13.32
C GLU A 106 -18.50 2.22 12.16
N LEU A 107 -17.87 1.08 11.94
CA LEU A 107 -18.19 0.17 10.85
C LEU A 107 -19.11 -0.96 11.35
N PRO A 108 -20.12 -1.35 10.56
CA PRO A 108 -21.12 -2.33 10.96
C PRO A 108 -20.57 -3.77 10.95
N ASP A 109 -21.17 -4.68 11.73
CA ASP A 109 -20.77 -6.09 11.81
C ASP A 109 -20.93 -6.82 10.45
N GLU A 110 -21.90 -6.41 9.63
CA GLU A 110 -22.07 -6.91 8.27
C GLU A 110 -20.80 -6.71 7.44
N PHE A 111 -20.06 -5.62 7.68
CA PHE A 111 -18.80 -5.36 7.00
C PHE A 111 -17.69 -6.30 7.49
N ARG A 112 -17.70 -6.71 8.78
CA ARG A 112 -16.78 -7.76 9.27
C ARG A 112 -17.04 -9.09 8.59
N ASN A 113 -18.31 -9.50 8.54
CA ASN A 113 -18.73 -10.75 7.89
C ASN A 113 -18.38 -10.77 6.40
N PHE A 114 -18.48 -9.61 5.74
CA PHE A 114 -18.07 -9.45 4.36
C PHE A 114 -16.58 -9.78 4.16
N PHE A 115 -15.67 -9.24 4.98
CA PHE A 115 -14.25 -9.63 4.95
C PHE A 115 -14.03 -11.12 5.28
N HIS A 116 -14.73 -11.65 6.28
CA HIS A 116 -14.59 -13.06 6.68
C HIS A 116 -15.02 -14.05 5.60
N SER A 117 -15.87 -13.61 4.67
CA SER A 117 -16.32 -14.41 3.54
C SER A 117 -15.32 -14.47 2.37
N MET A 118 -14.27 -13.65 2.38
CA MET A 118 -13.27 -13.60 1.31
C MET A 118 -12.30 -14.78 1.44
N GLU A 119 -12.21 -15.57 0.37
CA GLU A 119 -11.37 -16.78 0.33
C GLU A 119 -10.05 -16.57 -0.41
N ARG A 120 -9.93 -15.48 -1.18
CA ARG A 120 -8.85 -15.25 -2.15
C ARG A 120 -8.33 -13.82 -2.17
N LEU A 121 -8.61 -13.02 -1.15
CA LEU A 121 -8.19 -11.62 -1.13
C LEU A 121 -6.65 -11.57 -1.11
N MET A 122 -6.07 -10.93 -2.13
CA MET A 122 -4.64 -10.73 -2.32
C MET A 122 -4.24 -9.28 -2.07
N ILE A 123 -5.07 -8.33 -2.49
CA ILE A 123 -4.79 -6.90 -2.40
C ILE A 123 -5.94 -6.21 -1.67
N LEU A 124 -5.61 -5.56 -0.55
CA LEU A 124 -6.54 -4.74 0.21
C LEU A 124 -6.03 -3.30 0.31
N LYS A 125 -6.84 -2.36 -0.16
CA LYS A 125 -6.55 -0.93 -0.06
C LYS A 125 -7.66 -0.21 0.67
N ILE A 126 -7.29 0.50 1.72
CA ILE A 126 -8.20 1.33 2.53
C ILE A 126 -7.46 2.63 2.84
N ASN A 127 -6.97 3.33 1.82
CA ASN A 127 -6.25 4.59 2.00
C ASN A 127 -7.22 5.76 2.23
N ASN A 128 -6.83 6.74 3.04
CA ASN A 128 -7.59 7.98 3.25
C ASN A 128 -9.07 7.76 3.67
N CYS A 129 -9.29 6.80 4.57
CA CYS A 129 -10.65 6.45 5.03
C CYS A 129 -11.02 7.06 6.39
N GLY A 130 -10.08 7.80 7.00
CA GLY A 130 -10.28 8.45 8.30
C GLY A 130 -10.54 7.46 9.44
N LEU A 131 -9.91 6.28 9.39
CA LEU A 131 -10.13 5.21 10.37
C LEU A 131 -9.73 5.63 11.80
N GLY A 132 -8.59 6.31 11.94
CA GLY A 132 -7.97 6.60 13.23
C GLY A 132 -7.73 5.33 14.07
N GLU A 133 -7.36 5.50 15.33
CA GLU A 133 -7.06 4.38 16.23
C GLU A 133 -8.26 3.42 16.41
N LYS A 134 -9.48 3.96 16.56
CA LYS A 134 -10.69 3.14 16.76
C LYS A 134 -11.04 2.31 15.51
N GLY A 135 -10.98 2.91 14.31
CA GLY A 135 -11.23 2.19 13.07
C GLY A 135 -10.13 1.18 12.77
N GLY A 136 -8.87 1.50 13.09
CA GLY A 136 -7.77 0.55 12.96
C GLY A 136 -7.86 -0.65 13.91
N ASN A 137 -8.33 -0.46 15.15
CA ASN A 137 -8.66 -1.58 16.05
C ASN A 137 -9.82 -2.43 15.51
N TRP A 138 -10.84 -1.79 14.92
CA TRP A 138 -11.93 -2.52 14.26
C TRP A 138 -11.41 -3.35 13.07
N LEU A 139 -10.51 -2.78 12.26
CA LEU A 139 -9.88 -3.48 11.15
C LEU A 139 -9.05 -4.65 11.65
N ALA A 140 -8.27 -4.45 12.72
CA ALA A 140 -7.48 -5.50 13.34
C ALA A 140 -8.34 -6.71 13.77
N ASP A 141 -9.46 -6.47 14.47
CA ASP A 141 -10.40 -7.54 14.81
C ASP A 141 -10.96 -8.27 13.58
N THR A 142 -11.25 -7.49 12.55
CA THR A 142 -11.81 -8.00 11.30
C THR A 142 -10.82 -8.93 10.62
N LEU A 143 -9.56 -8.48 10.47
CA LEU A 143 -8.47 -9.27 9.91
C LEU A 143 -8.18 -10.52 10.74
N LEU A 144 -8.19 -10.43 12.08
CA LEU A 144 -8.03 -11.57 12.98
C LEU A 144 -9.09 -12.66 12.74
N GLY A 145 -10.33 -12.28 12.44
CA GLY A 145 -11.42 -13.20 12.14
C GLY A 145 -11.39 -13.81 10.73
N MET A 146 -10.54 -13.32 9.82
CA MET A 146 -10.43 -13.89 8.47
C MET A 146 -9.88 -15.33 8.52
N LYS A 147 -10.50 -16.21 7.73
CA LYS A 147 -10.09 -17.63 7.65
C LYS A 147 -8.88 -17.86 6.75
N TYR A 148 -8.79 -17.11 5.65
CA TYR A 148 -7.77 -17.30 4.60
C TYR A 148 -6.74 -16.18 4.68
N LYS A 149 -5.79 -16.30 5.62
CA LYS A 149 -4.77 -15.28 5.86
C LYS A 149 -3.53 -15.43 4.95
N ASN A 150 -3.29 -16.62 4.43
CA ASN A 150 -2.14 -16.90 3.56
C ASN A 150 -2.37 -16.51 2.09
N THR A 151 -3.31 -15.62 1.82
CA THR A 151 -3.59 -15.13 0.46
C THR A 151 -3.30 -13.64 0.30
N LEU A 152 -3.31 -12.86 1.39
CA LEU A 152 -3.08 -11.43 1.32
C LEU A 152 -1.59 -11.16 1.12
N GLU A 153 -1.28 -10.52 0.00
CA GLU A 153 0.07 -10.20 -0.46
C GLU A 153 0.36 -8.70 -0.33
N VAL A 154 -0.67 -7.85 -0.47
CA VAL A 154 -0.56 -6.40 -0.45
C VAL A 154 -1.58 -5.80 0.50
N ILE A 155 -1.12 -4.93 1.40
CA ILE A 155 -2.00 -4.07 2.20
C ILE A 155 -1.56 -2.60 2.17
N GLU A 156 -2.51 -1.74 1.83
CA GLU A 156 -2.33 -0.28 1.86
C GLU A 156 -3.32 0.38 2.81
N LEU A 157 -2.80 1.07 3.82
CA LEU A 157 -3.56 1.77 4.86
C LEU A 157 -3.05 3.21 5.08
N ALA A 158 -2.59 3.85 4.02
CA ALA A 158 -2.09 5.22 4.04
C ALA A 158 -3.16 6.25 4.43
N GLN A 159 -2.75 7.42 4.93
CA GLN A 159 -3.63 8.58 5.15
C GLN A 159 -4.84 8.33 6.08
N ASN A 160 -4.74 7.39 7.03
CA ASN A 160 -5.82 7.05 7.96
C ASN A 160 -5.72 7.71 9.33
N LYS A 161 -4.73 8.60 9.53
CA LYS A 161 -4.48 9.31 10.80
C LYS A 161 -4.22 8.36 11.97
N PHE A 162 -3.41 7.33 11.75
CA PHE A 162 -2.99 6.39 12.81
C PHE A 162 -1.92 6.96 13.74
N ILE A 163 -2.11 8.17 14.29
CA ILE A 163 -1.12 8.84 15.16
C ILE A 163 -0.64 7.89 16.28
N ASN A 164 -1.59 7.35 17.03
CA ASN A 164 -1.36 6.20 17.90
C ASN A 164 -1.70 4.93 17.11
N PHE A 165 -0.68 4.30 16.51
CA PHE A 165 -0.93 3.11 15.70
C PHE A 165 -1.54 1.99 16.56
N PRO A 166 -2.64 1.35 16.11
CA PRO A 166 -3.30 0.28 16.86
C PRO A 166 -2.40 -0.95 16.91
N SER A 167 -1.83 -1.26 18.08
CA SER A 167 -0.95 -2.43 18.27
C SER A 167 -1.61 -3.75 17.84
N LYS A 168 -2.94 -3.85 18.01
CA LYS A 168 -3.73 -5.01 17.57
C LYS A 168 -3.65 -5.24 16.07
N LEU A 169 -3.50 -4.18 15.27
CA LEU A 169 -3.37 -4.30 13.83
C LEU A 169 -2.03 -4.93 13.44
N GLY A 170 -0.93 -4.60 14.15
CA GLY A 170 0.34 -5.31 14.01
C GLY A 170 0.18 -6.81 14.28
N VAL A 171 -0.44 -7.18 15.41
CA VAL A 171 -0.73 -8.58 15.77
C VAL A 171 -1.61 -9.28 14.73
N ALA A 172 -2.55 -8.56 14.12
CA ALA A 172 -3.38 -9.11 13.06
C ALA A 172 -2.54 -9.41 11.81
N LEU A 173 -1.73 -8.45 11.36
CA LEU A 173 -0.88 -8.56 10.18
C LEU A 173 0.24 -9.59 10.33
N GLU A 174 0.68 -9.84 11.56
CA GLU A 174 1.63 -10.92 11.87
C GLU A 174 1.16 -12.29 11.35
N GLN A 175 -0.16 -12.53 11.30
CA GLN A 175 -0.74 -13.79 10.84
C GLN A 175 -0.84 -13.93 9.31
N PHE A 176 -0.56 -12.86 8.56
CA PHE A 176 -0.60 -12.87 7.09
C PHE A 176 0.82 -13.09 6.56
N THR A 177 1.25 -14.35 6.54
CA THR A 177 2.64 -14.74 6.22
C THR A 177 3.00 -14.61 4.74
N SER A 178 1.99 -14.44 3.87
CA SER A 178 2.17 -14.18 2.43
C SER A 178 2.33 -12.69 2.10
N LEU A 179 2.22 -11.81 3.10
CA LEU A 179 2.31 -10.37 2.89
C LEU A 179 3.72 -9.99 2.43
N GLU A 180 3.81 -9.37 1.25
CA GLU A 180 5.05 -8.93 0.63
C GLU A 180 5.09 -7.41 0.37
N GLU A 181 3.95 -6.72 0.40
CA GLU A 181 3.89 -5.26 0.24
C GLU A 181 3.05 -4.62 1.36
N LEU A 182 3.67 -3.67 2.05
CA LEU A 182 3.04 -2.88 3.10
C LEU A 182 3.22 -1.38 2.82
N ARG A 183 2.10 -0.67 2.70
CA ARG A 183 2.09 0.80 2.63
C ARG A 183 1.25 1.42 3.73
N ILE A 184 1.88 2.22 4.58
CA ILE A 184 1.22 2.93 5.68
C ILE A 184 1.67 4.41 5.75
N HIS A 185 2.10 4.97 4.62
CA HIS A 185 2.59 6.34 4.53
C HIS A 185 1.52 7.40 4.89
N TYR A 186 1.97 8.61 5.24
CA TYR A 186 1.14 9.77 5.56
C TYR A 186 0.11 9.51 6.67
N ASN A 187 0.48 8.73 7.70
CA ASN A 187 -0.38 8.47 8.86
C ASN A 187 0.02 9.29 10.10
N THR A 188 1.19 9.92 10.09
CA THR A 188 1.75 10.65 11.24
C THR A 188 1.87 9.78 12.49
N ILE A 189 2.22 8.50 12.30
CA ILE A 189 2.43 7.53 13.40
C ILE A 189 3.59 8.03 14.28
N ASP A 190 3.40 8.02 15.60
CA ASP A 190 4.47 8.37 16.53
C ASP A 190 5.56 7.27 16.62
N GLN A 191 6.76 7.64 17.07
CA GLN A 191 7.93 6.76 17.14
C GLN A 191 7.66 5.47 17.94
N LYS A 192 6.99 5.58 19.08
CA LYS A 192 6.76 4.44 20.00
C LYS A 192 5.78 3.44 19.39
N SER A 193 4.73 3.94 18.77
CA SER A 193 3.74 3.15 18.05
C SER A 193 4.37 2.49 16.81
N MET A 194 5.24 3.21 16.09
CA MET A 194 5.99 2.67 14.96
C MET A 194 6.91 1.51 15.39
N ASP A 195 7.70 1.69 16.45
CA ASP A 195 8.58 0.63 16.96
C ASP A 195 7.79 -0.63 17.38
N THR A 196 6.63 -0.43 18.00
CA THR A 196 5.75 -1.54 18.38
C THR A 196 5.20 -2.25 17.15
N PHE A 197 4.81 -1.50 16.12
CA PHE A 197 4.26 -2.03 14.89
C PHE A 197 5.29 -2.79 14.05
N LEU A 198 6.50 -2.24 13.89
CA LEU A 198 7.57 -2.87 13.14
C LEU A 198 7.94 -4.25 13.69
N LYS A 199 7.79 -4.49 15.00
CA LYS A 199 8.08 -5.81 15.62
C LYS A 199 7.20 -6.91 15.06
N SER A 200 5.98 -6.58 14.62
CA SER A 200 5.06 -7.56 14.02
C SER A 200 5.52 -8.09 12.66
N PHE A 201 6.58 -7.54 12.07
CA PHE A 201 7.12 -7.95 10.76
C PHE A 201 8.47 -8.67 10.86
N GLU A 202 8.93 -9.03 12.06
CA GLU A 202 10.19 -9.75 12.26
C GLU A 202 10.23 -11.10 11.51
N ASN A 203 9.07 -11.75 11.35
CA ASN A 203 8.93 -13.04 10.67
C ASN A 203 8.41 -12.93 9.22
N HIS A 204 8.40 -11.72 8.65
CA HIS A 204 8.00 -11.47 7.27
C HIS A 204 9.21 -11.42 6.34
N SER A 205 8.94 -11.40 5.03
CA SER A 205 9.93 -11.04 4.01
C SER A 205 9.27 -10.10 3.01
N LEU A 206 9.26 -8.81 3.33
CA LEU A 206 8.64 -7.80 2.47
C LEU A 206 9.51 -7.52 1.25
N ARG A 207 8.87 -7.36 0.10
CA ARG A 207 9.43 -6.81 -1.14
C ARG A 207 9.27 -5.30 -1.20
N ILE A 208 8.18 -4.75 -0.68
CA ILE A 208 7.92 -3.31 -0.67
C ILE A 208 7.48 -2.85 0.71
N LEU A 209 8.16 -1.82 1.22
CA LEU A 209 7.78 -1.10 2.44
C LEU A 209 7.70 0.40 2.15
N ASP A 210 6.54 1.00 2.41
CA ASP A 210 6.36 2.44 2.31
C ASP A 210 5.77 3.00 3.61
N ILE A 211 6.60 3.67 4.39
CA ILE A 211 6.22 4.27 5.68
C ILE A 211 6.48 5.78 5.72
N ARG A 212 6.61 6.42 4.56
CA ARG A 212 6.86 7.87 4.45
C ARG A 212 5.93 8.69 5.34
N ASP A 213 6.43 9.80 5.86
CA ASP A 213 5.67 10.73 6.71
C ASP A 213 5.07 10.04 7.96
N ASN A 214 5.90 9.26 8.62
CA ASN A 214 5.68 8.70 9.95
C ASN A 214 6.99 8.75 10.73
N ALA A 215 6.95 8.87 12.05
CA ALA A 215 8.17 9.05 12.83
C ALA A 215 8.86 7.70 13.12
N LEU A 216 10.16 7.61 12.80
CA LEU A 216 11.05 6.54 13.23
C LEU A 216 11.87 6.97 14.45
N SER A 217 12.10 6.04 15.37
CA SER A 217 13.15 6.18 16.38
C SER A 217 14.46 5.58 15.87
N THR A 218 15.57 5.81 16.57
CA THR A 218 16.83 5.10 16.32
C THR A 218 16.67 3.57 16.43
N GLU A 219 15.78 3.08 17.30
CA GLU A 219 15.48 1.66 17.43
C GLU A 219 14.69 1.14 16.23
N GLY A 220 13.69 1.89 15.76
CA GLY A 220 12.97 1.58 14.53
C GLY A 220 13.92 1.49 13.32
N CYS A 221 14.90 2.41 13.23
CA CYS A 221 15.95 2.35 12.20
C CYS A 221 16.83 1.10 12.33
N ARG A 222 17.21 0.71 13.55
CA ARG A 222 17.96 -0.53 13.82
C ARG A 222 17.19 -1.76 13.39
N MET A 223 15.90 -1.82 13.69
CA MET A 223 15.04 -2.92 13.29
C MET A 223 14.91 -3.00 11.77
N LEU A 224 14.65 -1.88 11.09
CA LEU A 224 14.59 -1.84 9.63
C LEU A 224 15.91 -2.27 8.98
N GLY A 225 17.05 -1.84 9.52
CA GLY A 225 18.36 -2.29 9.05
C GLY A 225 18.58 -3.79 9.26
N SER A 226 18.06 -4.35 10.36
CA SER A 226 18.07 -5.80 10.61
C SER A 226 17.15 -6.54 9.64
N PHE A 227 15.94 -6.05 9.42
CA PHE A 227 14.98 -6.59 8.46
C PHE A 227 15.55 -6.60 7.05
N PHE A 228 16.25 -5.53 6.64
CA PHE A 228 16.92 -5.43 5.35
C PHE A 228 17.84 -6.63 5.06
N VAL A 229 18.51 -7.19 6.08
CA VAL A 229 19.40 -8.35 5.93
C VAL A 229 18.66 -9.59 5.41
N TYR A 230 17.46 -9.85 5.92
CA TYR A 230 16.73 -11.10 5.67
C TYR A 230 15.58 -10.95 4.67
N TRP A 231 15.03 -9.74 4.53
CA TRP A 231 13.97 -9.45 3.57
C TRP A 231 14.49 -9.46 2.14
N ASP A 232 13.65 -9.94 1.25
CA ASP A 232 13.79 -9.88 -0.19
C ASP A 232 13.35 -8.50 -0.73
N ILE A 233 13.72 -7.42 -0.02
CA ILE A 233 13.27 -6.04 -0.27
C ILE A 233 13.76 -5.50 -1.62
N GLU A 234 12.82 -4.90 -2.36
CA GLU A 234 13.00 -4.25 -3.67
C GLU A 234 12.78 -2.75 -3.57
N GLU A 235 11.80 -2.30 -2.78
CA GLU A 235 11.53 -0.87 -2.58
C GLU A 235 11.33 -0.56 -1.10
N ILE A 236 12.10 0.38 -0.55
CA ILE A 236 11.90 0.91 0.80
C ILE A 236 11.81 2.43 0.76
N TYR A 237 10.67 2.96 1.21
CA TYR A 237 10.40 4.39 1.23
C TYR A 237 10.27 4.89 2.67
N LEU A 238 11.27 5.66 3.09
CA LEU A 238 11.46 6.24 4.43
C LEU A 238 11.53 7.77 4.39
N GLY A 239 11.06 8.40 3.32
CA GLY A 239 11.04 9.86 3.19
C GLY A 239 10.21 10.54 4.29
N SER A 240 10.70 11.65 4.84
CA SER A 240 10.04 12.40 5.93
C SER A 240 9.77 11.55 7.18
N CYS A 241 10.72 10.69 7.58
CA CYS A 241 10.56 9.80 8.72
C CYS A 241 11.27 10.24 10.01
N LEU A 242 11.85 11.45 10.03
CA LEU A 242 12.64 11.97 11.15
C LEU A 242 13.81 11.03 11.50
N MET A 243 14.42 10.41 10.48
CA MET A 243 15.47 9.42 10.66
C MET A 243 16.75 10.02 11.28
N SER A 244 17.08 11.25 10.90
CA SER A 244 18.36 11.93 11.18
C SER A 244 19.59 11.16 10.68
N THR A 245 20.75 11.80 10.72
CA THR A 245 22.04 11.14 10.47
C THR A 245 22.30 9.97 11.43
N GLU A 246 21.87 10.06 12.69
CA GLU A 246 22.07 9.00 13.70
C GLU A 246 21.29 7.74 13.32
N GLY A 247 19.99 7.87 13.04
CA GLY A 247 19.15 6.75 12.64
C GLY A 247 19.61 6.11 11.34
N LEU A 248 20.04 6.93 10.36
CA LEU A 248 20.64 6.42 9.12
C LEU A 248 21.86 5.56 9.40
N ASN A 249 22.81 6.04 10.21
CA ASN A 249 24.01 5.27 10.52
C ASN A 249 23.69 3.94 11.18
N VAL A 250 22.72 3.89 12.09
CA VAL A 250 22.28 2.65 12.74
C VAL A 250 21.59 1.70 11.77
N PHE A 251 20.77 2.22 10.86
CA PHE A 251 20.19 1.42 9.77
C PHE A 251 21.29 0.83 8.88
N LEU A 252 22.24 1.65 8.41
CA LEU A 252 23.32 1.22 7.51
C LEU A 252 24.28 0.23 8.19
N GLU A 253 24.59 0.42 9.47
CA GLU A 253 25.39 -0.52 10.27
C GLU A 253 24.79 -1.92 10.21
N LYS A 254 23.47 -2.03 10.44
CA LYS A 254 22.75 -3.31 10.37
C LYS A 254 22.56 -3.83 8.96
N ALA A 255 22.17 -2.97 8.03
CA ALA A 255 21.98 -3.36 6.64
C ALA A 255 23.28 -3.90 6.00
N SER A 256 24.45 -3.42 6.44
CA SER A 256 25.76 -3.89 5.97
C SER A 256 26.08 -5.34 6.36
N GLU A 257 25.33 -5.93 7.28
CA GLU A 257 25.42 -7.35 7.62
C GLU A 257 24.80 -8.25 6.53
N LYS A 258 24.10 -7.66 5.52
CA LYS A 258 23.55 -8.40 4.38
C LYS A 258 24.67 -8.97 3.53
N LEU A 259 24.85 -10.29 3.64
CA LEU A 259 25.77 -11.01 2.77
C LEU A 259 25.19 -11.06 1.36
N ASP A 260 26.00 -10.68 0.36
CA ASP A 260 25.72 -11.01 -1.03
C ASP A 260 25.52 -12.53 -1.10
N ARG A 261 24.33 -12.98 -1.47
CA ARG A 261 24.09 -14.41 -1.68
C ARG A 261 25.03 -14.83 -2.81
N PRO A 262 26.06 -15.66 -2.56
CA PRO A 262 26.98 -16.05 -3.61
C PRO A 262 26.17 -16.79 -4.67
N CYS A 263 26.13 -16.23 -5.87
CA CYS A 263 25.50 -16.84 -7.02
C CYS A 263 26.15 -18.21 -7.24
N LEU A 264 25.40 -19.27 -6.94
CA LEU A 264 25.73 -20.62 -7.37
C LEU A 264 25.85 -20.56 -8.90
N HIS A 265 27.08 -20.68 -9.40
CA HIS A 265 27.40 -20.76 -10.82
C HIS A 265 26.51 -21.82 -11.46
N GLY A 266 25.45 -21.41 -12.17
CA GLY A 266 24.54 -22.33 -12.85
C GLY A 266 23.06 -21.93 -12.93
N SER A 267 22.58 -20.94 -12.16
CA SER A 267 21.24 -20.40 -12.38
C SER A 267 21.28 -19.38 -13.52
N PHE A 268 20.76 -19.76 -14.70
CA PHE A 268 20.76 -18.93 -15.92
C PHE A 268 19.78 -17.75 -15.92
N ILE A 269 19.20 -17.41 -14.77
CA ILE A 269 18.31 -16.24 -14.64
C ILE A 269 18.60 -15.56 -13.32
N GLU A 270 19.61 -14.69 -13.32
CA GLU A 270 19.78 -13.67 -12.29
C GLU A 270 18.83 -12.53 -12.65
N TYR A 271 17.61 -12.54 -12.09
CA TYR A 271 16.82 -11.32 -12.09
C TYR A 271 17.56 -10.35 -11.18
N LYS A 272 18.32 -9.41 -11.76
CA LYS A 272 18.84 -8.25 -11.04
C LYS A 272 17.61 -7.54 -10.46
N ARG A 273 17.29 -7.83 -9.19
CA ARG A 273 16.12 -7.27 -8.52
C ARG A 273 16.41 -5.79 -8.33
N LYS A 274 15.55 -4.97 -8.91
CA LYS A 274 15.64 -3.52 -8.82
C LYS A 274 15.54 -3.12 -7.35
N PHE A 275 16.49 -2.35 -6.86
CA PHE A 275 16.48 -1.83 -5.49
C PHE A 275 16.28 -0.31 -5.48
N ILE A 276 15.26 0.13 -4.76
CA ILE A 276 14.93 1.55 -4.53
C ILE A 276 15.01 1.84 -3.04
N LEU A 277 15.77 2.88 -2.68
CA LEU A 277 15.85 3.43 -1.33
C LEU A 277 15.46 4.91 -1.37
N ASP A 278 14.43 5.27 -0.62
CA ASP A 278 14.09 6.67 -0.38
C ASP A 278 14.33 7.03 1.09
N ILE A 279 15.23 7.97 1.30
CA ILE A 279 15.60 8.58 2.59
C ILE A 279 15.54 10.11 2.49
N SER A 280 14.73 10.64 1.57
CA SER A 280 14.53 12.08 1.39
C SER A 280 13.94 12.75 2.64
N ASN A 281 14.19 14.05 2.84
CA ASN A 281 13.57 14.84 3.90
C ASN A 281 13.73 14.26 5.33
N ASN A 282 14.91 13.77 5.68
CA ASN A 282 15.18 13.08 6.95
C ASN A 282 16.22 13.78 7.83
N GLU A 283 16.55 15.05 7.56
CA GLU A 283 17.56 15.80 8.33
C GLU A 283 18.93 15.08 8.30
N ILE A 284 19.28 14.50 7.14
CA ILE A 284 20.56 13.81 6.95
C ILE A 284 21.63 14.84 6.60
N GLU A 285 22.66 14.93 7.42
CA GLU A 285 23.80 15.82 7.24
C GLU A 285 24.89 15.17 6.35
N GLN A 286 25.95 15.93 6.04
CA GLN A 286 27.08 15.45 5.24
C GLN A 286 27.67 14.12 5.72
N ALA A 287 27.77 13.92 7.05
CA ALA A 287 28.29 12.67 7.62
C ALA A 287 27.43 11.44 7.25
N GLY A 288 26.13 11.63 7.01
CA GLY A 288 25.24 10.57 6.52
C GLY A 288 25.48 10.26 5.04
N ILE A 289 25.79 11.28 4.22
CA ILE A 289 26.21 11.08 2.82
C ILE A 289 27.51 10.27 2.76
N ASP A 290 28.48 10.60 3.61
CA ASP A 290 29.74 9.86 3.70
C ASP A 290 29.53 8.39 4.13
N ALA A 291 28.53 8.13 4.98
CA ALA A 291 28.13 6.78 5.37
C ALA A 291 27.47 6.01 4.21
N LEU A 292 26.62 6.68 3.41
CA LEU A 292 26.03 6.09 2.20
C LEU A 292 27.10 5.71 1.17
N ILE A 293 28.13 6.53 0.98
CA ILE A 293 29.26 6.21 0.09
C ILE A 293 29.89 4.88 0.52
N LYS A 294 30.24 4.74 1.80
CA LYS A 294 30.83 3.49 2.33
C LYS A 294 29.89 2.29 2.21
N PHE A 295 28.59 2.51 2.41
CA PHE A 295 27.59 1.44 2.28
C PHE A 295 27.51 0.97 0.81
N PHE A 296 27.38 1.92 -0.12
CA PHE A 296 27.25 1.63 -1.54
C PHE A 296 28.57 1.31 -2.24
N ASP A 297 29.72 1.34 -1.56
CA ASP A 297 30.94 0.69 -2.06
C ASP A 297 30.72 -0.81 -2.27
N ASN A 298 29.93 -1.45 -1.39
CA ASN A 298 29.67 -2.89 -1.42
C ASN A 298 28.24 -3.26 -1.81
N HIS A 299 27.31 -2.31 -1.85
CA HIS A 299 25.91 -2.54 -2.21
C HIS A 299 25.55 -1.89 -3.56
N HIS A 300 24.48 -2.37 -4.19
CA HIS A 300 23.90 -1.78 -5.41
C HIS A 300 22.56 -1.12 -5.09
N VAL A 301 22.26 0.00 -5.72
CA VAL A 301 20.95 0.66 -5.70
C VAL A 301 20.62 1.18 -7.10
N ASP A 302 19.40 0.94 -7.56
CA ASP A 302 18.93 1.42 -8.87
C ASP A 302 18.39 2.84 -8.78
N LYS A 303 17.70 3.19 -7.68
CA LYS A 303 17.28 4.56 -7.38
C LYS A 303 17.45 4.90 -5.91
N LEU A 304 18.15 6.00 -5.65
CA LEU A 304 18.34 6.56 -4.32
C LEU A 304 17.75 7.97 -4.25
N TYR A 305 16.77 8.21 -3.37
CA TYR A 305 16.21 9.53 -3.11
C TYR A 305 16.82 10.12 -1.84
N ILE A 306 17.49 11.26 -1.98
CA ILE A 306 18.17 11.98 -0.87
C ILE A 306 17.82 13.47 -0.85
N GLN A 307 16.94 13.96 -1.72
CA GLN A 307 16.52 15.35 -1.75
C GLN A 307 15.91 15.82 -0.42
N GLY A 308 16.02 17.11 -0.12
CA GLY A 308 15.44 17.71 1.10
C GLY A 308 16.18 17.36 2.41
N ASN A 309 17.42 16.86 2.32
CA ASN A 309 18.30 16.65 3.48
C ASN A 309 19.31 17.82 3.62
N GLU A 310 20.11 17.82 4.69
CA GLU A 310 20.95 18.94 5.15
C GLU A 310 22.45 18.72 4.87
N TYR A 311 22.81 18.31 3.66
CA TYR A 311 24.21 18.11 3.23
C TYR A 311 24.66 19.17 2.23
N ASP A 312 25.98 19.35 2.11
CA ASP A 312 26.58 20.34 1.21
C ASP A 312 26.96 19.75 -0.15
N ASP A 313 27.50 18.53 -0.19
CA ASP A 313 27.98 17.88 -1.41
C ASP A 313 27.63 16.37 -1.43
N CYS A 314 26.99 15.94 -2.52
CA CYS A 314 26.71 14.53 -2.81
C CYS A 314 27.40 14.03 -4.09
N GLY A 315 28.28 14.81 -4.71
CA GLY A 315 28.85 14.51 -6.02
C GLY A 315 29.67 13.22 -6.07
N GLU A 316 30.35 12.85 -4.99
CA GLU A 316 31.03 11.55 -4.88
C GLU A 316 30.03 10.38 -4.86
N LEU A 317 28.98 10.49 -4.05
CA LEU A 317 27.89 9.51 -3.96
C LEU A 317 27.19 9.33 -5.31
N VAL A 318 26.87 10.43 -6.01
CA VAL A 318 26.27 10.42 -7.34
C VAL A 318 27.16 9.65 -8.32
N LYS A 319 28.44 10.02 -8.42
CA LYS A 319 29.39 9.34 -9.30
C LYS A 319 29.50 7.84 -9.00
N LEU A 320 29.56 7.47 -7.72
CA LEU A 320 29.64 6.07 -7.28
C LEU A 320 28.41 5.27 -7.74
N ILE A 321 27.21 5.79 -7.49
CA ILE A 321 25.96 5.11 -7.83
C ILE A 321 25.76 5.04 -9.35
N GLU A 322 26.05 6.11 -10.09
CA GLU A 322 25.97 6.14 -11.55
C GLU A 322 26.98 5.19 -12.20
N LEU A 323 28.20 5.07 -11.65
CA LEU A 323 29.21 4.12 -12.11
C LEU A 323 28.72 2.67 -12.01
N LYS A 324 27.86 2.37 -11.01
CA LYS A 324 27.20 1.08 -10.82
C LYS A 324 25.87 0.94 -11.58
N GLY A 325 25.47 1.96 -12.34
CA GLY A 325 24.26 1.98 -13.17
C GLY A 325 22.98 2.37 -12.43
N GLY A 326 23.09 2.92 -11.22
CA GLY A 326 21.97 3.50 -10.48
C GLY A 326 21.74 4.98 -10.80
N LYS A 327 20.68 5.55 -10.20
CA LYS A 327 20.38 6.99 -10.26
C LYS A 327 20.18 7.56 -8.85
N VAL A 328 20.77 8.72 -8.59
CA VAL A 328 20.50 9.51 -7.38
C VAL A 328 19.52 10.63 -7.73
N ILE A 329 18.53 10.84 -6.89
CA ILE A 329 17.59 11.96 -6.93
C ILE A 329 17.96 12.86 -5.74
N HIS A 330 18.62 13.98 -6.02
CA HIS A 330 19.11 14.92 -5.01
C HIS A 330 18.46 16.31 -5.13
N ASP A 331 17.78 16.59 -6.24
CA ASP A 331 16.90 17.74 -6.42
C ASP A 331 15.46 17.29 -6.72
N TYR A 332 14.47 18.09 -6.33
CA TYR A 332 13.07 17.91 -6.73
C TYR A 332 12.87 17.98 -8.25
N GLU A 333 13.72 18.72 -8.97
CA GLU A 333 13.65 18.79 -10.43
C GLU A 333 14.14 17.51 -11.15
N ASP A 334 14.94 16.67 -10.47
CA ASP A 334 15.44 15.41 -11.00
C ASP A 334 14.37 14.31 -11.04
N ASP A 335 13.28 14.53 -10.30
CA ASP A 335 12.17 13.62 -10.11
C ASP A 335 10.96 13.97 -10.99
N LYS A 336 11.16 13.89 -12.31
CA LYS A 336 10.07 14.11 -13.28
C LYS A 336 9.00 13.01 -13.30
N ASN A 337 9.10 12.00 -12.43
CA ASN A 337 8.27 10.79 -12.42
C ASN A 337 7.68 10.45 -11.03
N LEU A 338 7.56 11.41 -10.12
CA LEU A 338 6.78 11.29 -8.89
C LEU A 338 5.80 12.47 -8.80
N THR A 339 4.91 12.51 -9.76
CA THR A 339 3.61 13.13 -9.51
C THR A 339 2.71 12.09 -8.84
N GLU A 340 1.69 12.51 -8.10
CA GLU A 340 0.66 11.64 -7.51
C GLU A 340 0.07 10.64 -8.54
N THR A 341 0.17 10.99 -9.82
CA THR A 341 -0.15 10.21 -11.01
C THR A 341 0.73 8.96 -11.21
N ASP A 342 1.96 8.93 -10.71
CA ASP A 342 2.89 7.79 -10.88
C ASP A 342 2.63 6.64 -9.90
N LEU A 343 1.99 6.90 -8.76
CA LEU A 343 1.45 5.85 -7.87
C LEU A 343 0.25 5.16 -8.52
N ILE A 344 -0.62 5.95 -9.17
CA ILE A 344 -1.74 5.43 -9.98
C ILE A 344 -1.18 4.64 -11.17
N ARG A 345 -0.14 5.13 -11.82
CA ARG A 345 0.48 4.44 -12.97
C ARG A 345 1.23 3.17 -12.58
N LYS A 346 1.96 3.12 -11.46
CA LYS A 346 2.54 1.87 -10.92
C LYS A 346 1.44 0.87 -10.56
N PHE A 347 0.29 1.36 -10.09
CA PHE A 347 -0.88 0.53 -9.85
C PHE A 347 -1.49 0.00 -11.16
N GLU A 348 -1.53 0.80 -12.23
CA GLU A 348 -1.92 0.36 -13.59
C GLU A 348 -0.92 -0.63 -14.20
N GLU A 349 0.39 -0.44 -13.99
CA GLU A 349 1.44 -1.36 -14.43
C GLU A 349 1.35 -2.71 -13.67
N ALA A 350 1.08 -2.70 -12.36
CA ALA A 350 0.79 -3.91 -11.58
C ALA A 350 -0.53 -4.61 -12.01
N LEU A 351 -1.49 -3.87 -12.57
CA LEU A 351 -2.71 -4.43 -13.16
C LEU A 351 -2.49 -4.96 -14.59
N GLY A 352 -1.49 -4.43 -15.31
CA GLY A 352 -1.14 -4.75 -16.70
C GLY A 352 -0.22 -5.96 -16.87
N ASP A 353 0.62 -6.29 -15.87
CA ASP A 353 1.58 -7.41 -15.93
C ASP A 353 0.97 -8.80 -15.61
N ALA A 354 -0.33 -8.88 -15.34
CA ALA A 354 -1.08 -10.13 -15.37
C ALA A 354 -1.50 -10.47 -16.82
N GLY A 355 -0.51 -10.66 -17.70
CA GLY A 355 -0.72 -10.96 -19.11
C GLY A 355 -1.17 -12.40 -19.40
N LEU A 356 -2.32 -12.49 -20.11
CA LEU A 356 -2.97 -13.63 -20.80
C LEU A 356 -3.86 -14.60 -19.98
#